data_AF-A0A9X0DHY3-F1
#
_entry.id   AF-A0A9X0DHY3-F1
#
_cell.length_a   1.000
_cell.length_b   1.000
_cell.length_c   1.000
_cell.angle_alpha   90.00
_cell.angle_beta   90.00
_cell.angle_gamma   90.00
#
_symmetry.space_group_name_H-M   'P 1'
#
loop_
_entity.id
_entity.type
_entity.pdbx_description
1 polymer ?
#
loop_
_entity_poly.entity_id
_entity_poly.type
_entity_poly.pdbx_seq_one_letter_code
_entity_poly.pdbx_strand_id
1 'polypeptide(L)'
;MIQFGDEDDNHQFHENWKTPRRSRIIQARDLGKSWGWIEQNLGIPRSTARSIIKSNSTRRTRKGKVYLPSMISVKEIRRIIRTIARNWTGRRMTFEQIKNVLGIQASVRTIRRELRRHGYRRCIIYSRPFISRV
;
A
#
# COMPACT_ATOMS: atom_id res chain seq x y z
N MET A 1 14.79 9.15 -26.38
CA MET A 1 13.47 8.52 -26.61
C MET A 1 13.59 7.07 -26.19
N ILE A 2 12.85 6.64 -25.17
CA ILE A 2 12.97 5.31 -24.55
C ILE A 2 11.99 4.38 -25.25
N GLN A 3 12.49 3.34 -25.93
CA GLN A 3 11.68 2.18 -26.31
C GLN A 3 12.19 0.97 -25.52
N PHE A 4 11.51 0.66 -24.43
CA PHE A 4 11.52 -0.69 -23.86
C PHE A 4 10.37 -1.44 -24.51
N GLY A 5 10.64 -2.05 -25.66
CA GLY A 5 9.76 -3.03 -26.28
C GLY A 5 9.94 -4.36 -25.55
N ASP A 6 8.98 -4.70 -24.71
CA ASP A 6 8.79 -6.05 -24.16
C ASP A 6 7.91 -6.82 -25.15
N GLU A 7 8.49 -7.50 -26.14
CA GLU A 7 7.82 -8.56 -26.91
C GLU A 7 8.84 -9.42 -27.69
N ASP A 8 8.39 -10.61 -28.09
CA ASP A 8 9.05 -11.72 -28.77
C ASP A 8 9.90 -12.68 -27.91
N ASP A 9 9.21 -13.75 -27.48
CA ASP A 9 9.69 -15.05 -26.99
C ASP A 9 10.06 -15.99 -28.17
N ASN A 10 10.85 -15.53 -29.14
CA ASN A 10 11.43 -16.40 -30.16
C ASN A 10 12.89 -16.68 -29.80
N HIS A 11 13.13 -17.79 -29.11
CA HIS A 11 14.45 -18.21 -28.70
C HIS A 11 15.00 -19.27 -29.66
N GLN A 12 16.16 -19.01 -30.28
CA GLN A 12 16.82 -20.04 -31.11
C GLN A 12 17.61 -21.03 -30.24
N PHE A 13 17.67 -22.29 -30.66
CA PHE A 13 18.44 -23.33 -29.98
C PHE A 13 19.94 -22.93 -29.98
N HIS A 14 20.55 -22.88 -28.79
CA HIS A 14 21.89 -22.32 -28.44
C HIS A 14 22.00 -20.82 -28.13
N GLU A 15 20.93 -20.07 -28.22
CA GLU A 15 20.95 -18.69 -27.73
C GLU A 15 20.88 -18.71 -26.18
N ASN A 16 21.40 -17.69 -25.48
CA ASN A 16 21.20 -17.58 -24.04
C ASN A 16 19.80 -17.01 -23.78
N TRP A 17 19.00 -17.66 -22.93
CA TRP A 17 17.65 -17.18 -22.58
C TRP A 17 17.67 -15.67 -22.24
N LYS A 18 16.55 -14.95 -22.44
CA LYS A 18 16.35 -13.58 -21.94
C LYS A 18 16.28 -13.57 -20.39
N THR A 19 17.35 -14.05 -19.76
CA THR A 19 17.56 -14.10 -18.33
C THR A 19 17.53 -12.67 -17.80
N PRO A 20 16.80 -12.39 -16.71
CA PRO A 20 16.76 -11.07 -16.11
C PRO A 20 18.18 -10.53 -15.87
N ARG A 21 18.40 -9.24 -16.16
CA ARG A 21 19.69 -8.55 -16.00
C ARG A 21 20.40 -8.87 -14.68
N ARG A 22 19.63 -9.01 -13.59
CA ARG A 22 20.12 -9.37 -12.26
C ARG A 22 20.83 -10.73 -12.24
N SER A 23 20.25 -11.77 -12.85
CA SER A 23 20.85 -13.11 -12.83
C SER A 23 22.05 -13.19 -13.78
N ARG A 24 22.07 -12.43 -14.88
CA ARG A 24 23.28 -12.31 -15.73
C ARG A 24 24.45 -11.68 -14.99
N ILE A 25 24.20 -10.67 -14.14
CA ILE A 25 25.23 -10.10 -13.27
C ILE A 25 25.76 -11.14 -12.27
N ILE A 26 24.86 -11.90 -11.64
CA ILE A 26 25.23 -12.95 -10.68
C ILE A 26 26.09 -14.01 -11.38
N GLN A 27 25.62 -14.55 -12.50
CA GLN A 27 26.35 -15.55 -13.29
C GLN A 27 27.72 -15.03 -13.78
N ALA A 28 27.78 -13.80 -14.29
CA ALA A 28 29.05 -13.20 -14.73
C ALA A 28 30.05 -13.06 -13.57
N ARG A 29 29.56 -12.79 -12.35
CA ARG A 29 30.40 -12.72 -11.15
C ARG A 29 30.83 -14.09 -10.66
N ASP A 30 29.97 -15.10 -10.72
CA ASP A 30 30.31 -16.49 -10.40
C ASP A 30 31.37 -17.04 -11.36
N LEU A 31 31.32 -16.64 -12.64
CA LEU A 31 32.33 -16.92 -13.66
C LEU A 31 33.61 -16.08 -13.53
N GLY A 32 33.75 -15.28 -12.48
CA GLY A 32 34.96 -14.49 -12.19
C GLY A 32 35.17 -13.24 -13.06
N LYS A 33 34.16 -12.80 -13.84
CA LYS A 33 34.31 -11.63 -14.72
C LYS A 33 34.48 -10.32 -13.94
N SER A 34 35.28 -9.41 -14.49
CA SER A 34 35.56 -8.11 -13.89
C SER A 34 34.35 -7.18 -13.97
N TRP A 35 34.30 -6.16 -13.10
CA TRP A 35 33.23 -5.17 -13.11
C TRP A 35 33.21 -4.33 -14.40
N GLY A 36 34.37 -4.07 -15.01
CA GLY A 36 34.46 -3.38 -16.29
C GLY A 36 33.87 -4.20 -17.42
N TRP A 37 34.10 -5.52 -17.42
CA TRP A 37 33.48 -6.43 -18.39
C TRP A 37 31.95 -6.41 -18.29
N ILE A 38 31.41 -6.48 -17.06
CA ILE A 38 29.96 -6.42 -16.79
C ILE A 38 29.35 -5.13 -17.31
N GLU A 39 30.01 -3.99 -17.08
CA GLU A 39 29.53 -2.68 -17.51
C GLU A 39 29.51 -2.55 -19.04
N GLN A 40 30.59 -2.97 -19.72
CA GLN A 40 30.70 -2.89 -21.17
C GLN A 40 29.75 -3.88 -21.89
N ASN A 41 29.60 -5.10 -21.37
CA ASN A 41 28.85 -6.16 -22.06
C ASN A 41 27.35 -6.19 -21.68
N LEU A 42 27.00 -5.81 -20.44
CA LEU A 42 25.61 -5.81 -19.99
C LEU A 42 25.00 -4.40 -19.97
N GLY A 43 25.80 -3.34 -20.16
CA GLY A 43 25.34 -1.95 -20.14
C GLY A 43 24.82 -1.50 -18.76
N ILE A 44 25.29 -2.14 -17.68
CA ILE A 44 24.82 -1.87 -16.31
C ILE A 44 25.94 -1.17 -15.52
N PRO A 45 25.67 -0.01 -14.90
CA PRO A 45 26.68 0.67 -14.09
C PRO A 45 27.24 -0.20 -12.98
N ARG A 46 28.55 -0.07 -12.71
CA ARG A 46 29.24 -0.84 -11.67
C ARG A 46 28.59 -0.72 -10.30
N SER A 47 28.08 0.46 -9.95
CA SER A 47 27.38 0.72 -8.68
C SER A 47 26.12 -0.15 -8.54
N THR A 48 25.33 -0.26 -9.59
CA THR A 48 24.12 -1.09 -9.65
C THR A 48 24.47 -2.57 -9.58
N ALA A 49 25.49 -3.02 -10.33
CA ALA A 49 25.93 -4.42 -10.31
C ALA A 49 26.44 -4.84 -8.92
N ARG A 50 27.25 -4.00 -8.26
CA ARG A 50 27.73 -4.23 -6.88
C ARG A 50 26.59 -4.26 -5.87
N SER A 51 25.65 -3.32 -5.97
CA SER A 51 24.47 -3.27 -5.11
C SER A 51 23.63 -4.55 -5.23
N ILE A 52 23.46 -5.05 -6.45
CA ILE A 52 22.75 -6.30 -6.75
C ILE A 52 23.41 -7.50 -6.09
N ILE A 53 24.73 -7.63 -6.17
CA ILE A 53 25.47 -8.75 -5.56
C ILE A 53 25.47 -8.64 -4.03
N LYS A 54 25.65 -7.43 -3.48
CA LYS A 54 25.63 -7.19 -2.04
C LYS A 54 24.24 -7.42 -1.42
N SER A 55 23.17 -7.23 -2.19
CA SER A 55 21.80 -7.41 -1.67
C SER A 55 21.45 -8.90 -1.56
N ASN A 56 21.44 -9.45 -0.33
CA ASN A 56 20.94 -10.81 -0.05
C ASN A 56 19.42 -10.99 -0.27
N SER A 57 18.68 -9.91 -0.55
CA SER A 57 17.23 -9.97 -0.76
C SER A 57 16.92 -10.35 -2.21
N THR A 58 16.12 -11.40 -2.38
CA THR A 58 15.48 -11.70 -3.66
C THR A 58 14.32 -10.71 -3.88
N ARG A 59 13.90 -10.48 -5.13
CA ARG A 59 12.68 -9.67 -5.39
C ARG A 59 11.46 -10.19 -4.62
N ARG A 60 11.41 -11.49 -4.33
CA ARG A 60 10.33 -12.16 -3.59
C ARG A 60 10.39 -11.89 -2.07
N THR A 61 11.56 -11.64 -1.50
CA THR A 61 11.73 -11.36 -0.07
C THR A 61 11.84 -9.87 0.26
N ARG A 62 11.55 -8.98 -0.71
CA ARG A 62 11.60 -7.54 -0.47
C ARG A 62 10.59 -7.20 0.63
N LYS A 63 11.06 -6.61 1.73
CA LYS A 63 10.18 -6.07 2.79
C LYS A 63 9.14 -5.19 2.10
N GLY A 64 7.86 -5.49 2.32
CA GLY A 64 6.76 -4.75 1.72
C GLY A 64 6.83 -3.26 2.06
N LYS A 65 6.02 -2.45 1.37
CA LYS A 65 5.93 -1.02 1.67
C LYS A 65 5.55 -0.83 3.14
N VAL A 66 6.38 -0.11 3.89
CA VAL A 66 6.06 0.29 5.27
C VAL A 66 5.04 1.41 5.20
N TYR A 67 3.88 1.21 5.85
CA TYR A 67 2.84 2.22 5.95
C TYR A 67 2.95 2.95 7.28
N LEU A 68 2.67 4.25 7.27
CA LEU A 68 2.56 5.03 8.49
C LEU A 68 1.33 4.57 9.30
N PRO A 69 1.39 4.62 10.64
CA PRO A 69 0.26 4.30 11.50
C PRO A 69 -0.91 5.27 11.26
N SER A 70 -2.13 4.80 11.52
CA SER A 70 -3.33 5.64 11.43
C SER A 70 -3.31 6.74 12.50
N MET A 71 -3.82 7.93 12.14
CA MET A 71 -3.93 9.06 13.06
C MET A 71 -4.86 8.79 14.25
N ILE A 72 -5.90 7.96 14.05
CA ILE A 72 -6.81 7.54 15.11
C ILE A 72 -6.45 6.11 15.48
N SER A 73 -6.36 5.83 16.78
CA SER A 73 -6.12 4.48 17.26
C SER A 73 -7.35 3.59 17.09
N VAL A 74 -7.14 2.27 16.97
CA VAL A 74 -8.25 1.30 16.92
C VAL A 74 -9.11 1.35 18.19
N LYS A 75 -8.50 1.66 19.35
CA LYS A 75 -9.21 1.81 20.64
C LYS A 75 -10.17 3.00 20.60
N GLU A 76 -9.74 4.14 20.09
CA GLU A 76 -10.60 5.32 19.92
C GLU A 76 -11.72 5.05 18.92
N ILE A 77 -11.45 4.37 17.81
CA ILE A 77 -12.49 4.01 16.83
C ILE A 77 -13.58 3.16 17.49
N ARG A 78 -13.20 2.16 18.29
CA ARG A 78 -14.15 1.36 19.07
C ARG A 78 -14.91 2.19 20.10
N ARG A 79 -14.26 3.18 20.74
CA ARG A 79 -14.90 4.13 21.66
C ARG A 79 -15.96 4.96 20.92
N ILE A 80 -15.63 5.51 19.75
CA ILE A 80 -16.56 6.25 18.89
C ILE A 80 -17.78 5.39 18.55
N ILE A 81 -17.56 4.17 18.05
CA ILE A 81 -18.64 3.25 17.68
C ILE A 81 -19.54 2.95 18.88
N ARG A 82 -18.94 2.65 20.05
CA ARG A 82 -19.70 2.43 21.29
C ARG A 82 -20.53 3.63 21.69
N THR A 83 -19.98 4.84 21.65
CA THR A 83 -20.70 6.07 22.00
C THR A 83 -21.89 6.30 21.06
N ILE A 84 -21.71 6.09 19.76
CA ILE A 84 -22.80 6.23 18.78
C ILE A 84 -23.88 5.15 18.99
N ALA A 85 -23.47 3.91 19.26
CA ALA A 85 -24.39 2.78 19.34
C ALA A 85 -25.19 2.71 20.65
N ARG A 86 -24.67 3.30 21.74
CA ARG A 86 -25.18 3.17 23.12
C ARG A 86 -26.60 3.71 23.29
N ASN A 87 -26.86 4.95 22.88
CA ASN A 87 -28.11 5.65 23.16
C ASN A 87 -28.75 6.22 21.87
N TRP A 88 -30.06 6.47 21.91
CA TRP A 88 -30.79 7.13 20.81
C TRP A 88 -30.17 8.49 20.44
N THR A 89 -29.80 9.29 21.44
CA THR A 89 -29.14 10.58 21.26
C THR A 89 -27.81 10.44 20.52
N GLY A 90 -26.98 9.47 20.91
CA GLY A 90 -25.72 9.14 20.23
C GLY A 90 -25.92 8.78 18.77
N ARG A 91 -26.98 8.02 18.45
CA ARG A 91 -27.33 7.66 17.05
C ARG A 91 -27.73 8.87 16.20
N ARG A 92 -28.17 9.98 16.79
CA ARG A 92 -28.52 11.23 16.09
C ARG A 92 -27.39 12.25 16.01
N MET A 93 -26.34 12.14 16.84
CA MET A 93 -25.26 13.14 16.89
C MET A 93 -24.49 13.28 15.57
N THR A 94 -24.20 14.48 15.10
CA THR A 94 -23.31 14.67 13.94
C THR A 94 -21.88 14.24 14.27
N PHE A 95 -21.05 13.99 13.25
CA PHE A 95 -19.64 13.65 13.49
C PHE A 95 -18.84 14.81 14.11
N GLU A 96 -19.28 16.05 13.91
CA GLU A 96 -18.73 17.24 14.59
C GLU A 96 -19.06 17.21 16.08
N GLN A 97 -20.31 16.94 16.45
CA GLN A 97 -20.71 16.78 17.84
C GLN A 97 -19.94 15.65 18.52
N ILE A 98 -19.79 14.51 17.84
CA ILE A 98 -19.02 13.37 18.35
C ILE A 98 -17.55 13.75 18.55
N LYS A 99 -16.96 14.48 17.61
CA LYS A 99 -15.58 14.99 17.71
C LYS A 99 -15.41 15.85 18.97
N ASN A 100 -16.34 16.79 19.19
CA ASN A 100 -16.28 17.72 20.32
C ASN A 100 -16.50 17.00 21.66
N VAL A 101 -17.48 16.11 21.74
CA VAL A 101 -17.80 15.34 22.96
C VAL A 101 -16.65 14.40 23.37
N LEU A 102 -15.97 13.80 22.39
CA LEU A 102 -14.89 12.85 22.66
C LEU A 102 -13.49 13.49 22.65
N GLY A 103 -13.37 14.79 22.36
CA GLY A 103 -12.10 15.50 22.31
C GLY A 103 -11.14 15.00 21.21
N ILE A 104 -11.68 14.53 20.08
CA ILE A 104 -10.87 13.91 19.03
C ILE A 104 -10.15 15.00 18.22
N GLN A 105 -8.83 14.92 18.16
CA GLN A 105 -7.99 15.86 17.40
C GLN A 105 -8.14 15.71 15.88
N ALA A 106 -8.50 14.52 15.41
CA ALA A 106 -8.66 14.24 13.99
C ALA A 106 -9.82 15.01 13.35
N SER A 107 -9.66 15.34 12.06
CA SER A 107 -10.73 15.96 11.27
C SER A 107 -11.95 15.04 11.14
N VAL A 108 -13.14 15.63 10.95
CA VAL A 108 -14.39 14.88 10.69
C VAL A 108 -14.24 13.95 9.47
N ARG A 109 -13.52 14.40 8.44
CA ARG A 109 -13.22 13.58 7.26
C ARG A 109 -12.41 12.33 7.62
N THR A 110 -11.39 12.49 8.46
CA THR A 110 -10.58 11.38 8.97
C THR A 110 -11.45 10.41 9.76
N ILE A 111 -12.29 10.91 10.68
CA ILE A 111 -13.22 10.07 11.46
C ILE A 111 -14.14 9.25 10.54
N ARG A 112 -14.76 9.87 9.53
CA ARG A 112 -15.62 9.16 8.57
C ARG A 112 -14.86 8.10 7.76
N ARG A 113 -13.63 8.41 7.34
CA ARG A 113 -12.79 7.48 6.58
C ARG A 113 -12.41 6.27 7.43
N GLU A 114 -11.92 6.49 8.64
CA GLU A 114 -11.52 5.40 9.53
C GLU A 114 -12.73 4.54 9.94
N LEU A 115 -13.87 5.15 10.25
CA LEU A 115 -15.10 4.39 10.53
C LEU A 115 -15.52 3.50 9.36
N ARG A 116 -15.49 4.02 8.12
CA ARG A 116 -15.77 3.21 6.92
C ARG A 116 -14.76 2.08 6.73
N ARG A 117 -13.46 2.36 6.95
CA ARG A 117 -12.39 1.37 6.85
C ARG A 117 -12.59 0.22 7.84
N HIS A 118 -13.12 0.52 9.01
CA HIS A 118 -13.48 -0.46 10.05
C HIS A 118 -14.88 -1.07 9.89
N GLY A 119 -15.54 -0.86 8.74
CA GLY A 119 -16.83 -1.47 8.43
C GLY A 119 -18.04 -0.79 9.08
N TYR A 120 -17.85 0.32 9.80
CA TYR A 120 -18.97 1.03 10.40
C TYR A 120 -19.72 1.86 9.35
N ARG A 121 -20.92 1.40 8.99
CA ARG A 121 -21.89 2.13 8.17
C ARG A 121 -22.96 2.71 9.07
N ARG A 122 -23.13 4.03 9.05
CA ARG A 122 -24.16 4.69 9.85
C ARG A 122 -25.48 4.72 9.09
N CYS A 123 -26.51 4.08 9.61
CA CYS A 123 -27.89 4.32 9.22
C CYS A 123 -28.48 5.39 10.14
N ILE A 124 -28.77 6.58 9.59
CA ILE A 124 -29.54 7.59 10.30
C ILE A 124 -31.00 7.17 10.16
N ILE A 125 -31.61 6.70 11.25
CA ILE A 125 -33.04 6.38 11.26
C ILE A 125 -33.77 7.72 11.24
N TYR A 126 -34.35 8.07 10.10
CA TYR A 126 -35.34 9.13 10.03
C TYR A 126 -36.68 8.56 10.52
N SER A 127 -37.34 9.24 11.45
CA SER A 127 -38.72 8.92 11.80
C SER A 127 -39.57 9.01 10.54
N ARG A 128 -40.36 7.97 10.25
CA ARG A 128 -41.36 8.00 9.17
C ARG A 128 -42.22 9.25 9.35
N PRO A 129 -42.38 10.13 8.34
CA PRO A 129 -43.32 11.22 8.45
C PRO A 129 -44.70 10.63 8.71
N PHE A 130 -45.38 11.09 9.76
CA PHE A 130 -46.74 10.66 10.05
C PHE A 130 -47.63 11.13 8.89
N ILE A 131 -48.30 10.20 8.23
CA ILE A 131 -49.42 10.53 7.33
C ILE A 131 -50.57 10.91 8.26
N SER A 132 -50.62 12.16 8.71
CA SER A 132 -51.84 12.70 9.29
C SER A 132 -52.88 12.72 8.17
N ARG A 133 -53.95 11.93 8.30
CA ARG A 133 -55.10 12.03 7.39
C ARG A 133 -55.67 13.45 7.53
N VAL A 134 -55.66 14.19 6.43
CA VAL A 134 -56.50 15.37 6.23
C VAL A 134 -57.88 14.86 5.85
#